data_AF-A0A8B7NBG2-F1
#
_entry.id   AF-A0A8B7NBG2-F1
#
_cell.length_a   1.000
_cell.length_b   1.000
_cell.length_c   1.000
_cell.angle_alpha   90.00
_cell.angle_beta   90.00
_cell.angle_gamma   90.00
#
_symmetry.space_group_name_H-M   'P 1'
#
loop_
_entity.id
_entity.type
_entity.pdbx_description
1 polymer ?
#
loop_
_entity_poly.entity_id
_entity_poly.type
_entity_poly.pdbx_seq_one_letter_code
_entity_poly.pdbx_strand_id
1 'polypeptide(L)'
;MNRALLLLVVAAASVSAAPSTCLSALSSAHMKLVELAAGTCKEKYWTADYSFSSDRNCSYMYGLAPHNVEFCDPIVMNYMKCILKTSGLLKADGSFDDTAFKKTTLQNKCTSDTKFSTAYQPCRDSTMKYLNYLRFVYCLHGKFEPIT
;
A
#
# COMPACT_ATOMS: atom_id res chain seq x y z
N MET A 1 -20.83 54.65 -33.34
CA MET A 1 -19.65 53.82 -32.99
C MET A 1 -20.12 52.64 -32.16
N ASN A 2 -20.35 51.47 -32.77
CA ASN A 2 -20.73 50.26 -32.06
C ASN A 2 -19.45 49.53 -31.60
N ARG A 3 -19.16 49.60 -30.30
CA ARG A 3 -18.14 48.78 -29.65
C ARG A 3 -18.73 47.40 -29.38
N ALA A 4 -18.46 46.44 -30.27
CA ALA A 4 -18.78 45.05 -30.02
C ALA A 4 -17.76 44.46 -29.02
N LEU A 5 -18.21 44.16 -27.81
CA LEU A 5 -17.46 43.37 -26.83
C LEU A 5 -17.47 41.91 -27.29
N LEU A 6 -16.31 41.40 -27.71
CA LEU A 6 -16.07 39.96 -27.89
C LEU A 6 -15.79 39.35 -26.51
N LEU A 7 -16.78 38.68 -25.93
CA LEU A 7 -16.63 37.89 -24.72
C LEU A 7 -16.05 36.51 -25.08
N LEU A 8 -14.75 36.33 -24.83
CA LEU A 8 -14.09 35.03 -24.87
C LEU A 8 -14.50 34.21 -23.64
N VAL A 9 -15.47 33.30 -23.81
CA VAL A 9 -15.81 32.29 -22.81
C VAL A 9 -14.75 31.20 -22.87
N VAL A 10 -13.75 31.27 -21.98
CA VAL A 10 -12.83 30.15 -21.75
C VAL A 10 -13.59 29.12 -20.93
N ALA A 11 -14.06 28.06 -21.58
CA ALA A 11 -14.59 26.90 -20.88
C ALA A 11 -13.42 26.20 -20.16
N ALA A 12 -13.31 26.42 -18.85
CA ALA A 12 -12.47 25.60 -17.99
C ALA A 12 -13.12 24.21 -17.90
N ALA A 13 -12.70 23.30 -18.78
CA ALA A 13 -13.00 21.88 -18.59
C ALA A 13 -12.26 21.44 -17.33
N SER A 14 -13.00 21.28 -16.23
CA SER A 14 -12.53 20.58 -15.04
C SER A 14 -12.36 19.11 -15.41
N VAL A 15 -11.19 18.78 -15.99
CA VAL A 15 -10.80 17.39 -16.19
C VAL A 15 -10.55 16.81 -14.81
N SER A 16 -11.54 16.10 -14.26
CA SER A 16 -11.32 15.24 -13.11
C SER A 16 -10.25 14.22 -13.52
N ALA A 17 -9.03 14.41 -13.03
CA ALA A 17 -7.94 13.47 -13.31
C ALA A 17 -8.37 12.10 -12.77
N ALA A 18 -8.47 11.12 -13.67
CA ALA A 18 -8.70 9.74 -13.26
C ALA A 18 -7.59 9.31 -12.29
N PRO A 19 -7.90 8.46 -11.28
CA PRO A 19 -6.88 7.92 -10.38
C PRO A 19 -5.73 7.33 -11.19
N SER A 20 -4.48 7.51 -10.73
CA SER A 20 -3.35 6.93 -11.46
C SER A 20 -3.52 5.41 -11.57
N THR A 21 -3.12 4.84 -12.71
CA THR A 21 -3.18 3.39 -12.93
C THR A 21 -2.40 2.63 -11.87
N CYS A 22 -1.33 3.24 -11.35
CA CYS A 22 -0.56 2.72 -10.22
C CYS A 22 -1.35 2.72 -8.91
N LEU A 23 -1.99 3.84 -8.55
CA LEU A 23 -2.81 3.92 -7.34
C LEU A 23 -3.93 2.88 -7.37
N SER A 24 -4.60 2.72 -8.51
CA SER A 24 -5.64 1.70 -8.70
C SER A 24 -5.09 0.28 -8.52
N ALA A 25 -3.88 0.00 -9.02
CA ALA A 25 -3.20 -1.28 -8.83
C ALA A 25 -2.84 -1.53 -7.36
N LEU A 26 -2.37 -0.50 -6.64
CA LEU A 26 -2.10 -0.57 -5.20
C LEU A 26 -3.37 -0.81 -4.37
N SER A 27 -4.48 -0.13 -4.67
CA SER A 27 -5.78 -0.39 -4.03
C SER A 27 -6.25 -1.82 -4.28
N SER A 28 -6.10 -2.32 -5.51
CA SER A 28 -6.44 -3.71 -5.84
C SER A 28 -5.56 -4.71 -5.08
N ALA A 29 -4.27 -4.41 -4.92
CA ALA A 29 -3.33 -5.21 -4.14
C ALA A 29 -3.74 -5.26 -2.66
N HIS A 30 -4.16 -4.15 -2.10
CA HIS A 30 -4.68 -4.08 -0.73
C HIS A 30 -5.91 -4.95 -0.55
N MET A 31 -6.91 -4.84 -1.44
CA MET A 31 -8.15 -5.61 -1.35
C MET A 31 -7.91 -7.12 -1.43
N LYS A 32 -7.07 -7.57 -2.37
CA LYS A 32 -6.69 -8.99 -2.47
C LYS A 32 -6.01 -9.50 -1.21
N LEU A 33 -5.22 -8.65 -0.55
CA LEU A 33 -4.60 -9.02 0.70
C LEU A 33 -5.63 -9.20 1.81
N VAL A 34 -6.61 -8.30 1.92
CA VAL A 34 -7.69 -8.41 2.93
C VAL A 34 -8.44 -9.74 2.76
N GLU A 35 -8.67 -10.16 1.52
CA GLU A 35 -9.29 -11.45 1.21
C GLU A 35 -8.40 -12.64 1.64
N LEU A 36 -7.11 -12.62 1.30
CA LEU A 36 -6.15 -13.67 1.69
C LEU A 36 -5.92 -13.72 3.20
N ALA A 37 -5.86 -12.55 3.82
CA ALA A 37 -5.85 -12.35 5.25
C ALA A 37 -7.05 -13.06 5.88
N ALA A 38 -8.27 -12.91 5.35
CA ALA A 38 -9.46 -13.55 5.89
C ALA A 38 -9.46 -15.10 5.82
N GLY A 39 -8.56 -15.72 5.07
CA GLY A 39 -8.47 -17.17 4.91
C GLY A 39 -7.63 -17.89 5.97
N THR A 40 -7.04 -19.02 5.58
CA THR A 40 -6.30 -19.96 6.46
C THR A 40 -5.19 -19.31 7.28
N CYS A 41 -4.56 -18.24 6.79
CA CYS A 41 -3.53 -17.53 7.54
C CYS A 41 -4.09 -16.86 8.80
N LYS A 42 -5.27 -16.24 8.74
CA LYS A 42 -5.88 -15.61 9.92
C LYS A 42 -6.40 -16.63 10.90
N GLU A 43 -6.98 -17.74 10.44
CA GLU A 43 -7.36 -18.82 11.35
C GLU A 43 -6.15 -19.34 12.13
N LYS A 44 -5.03 -19.58 11.44
CA LYS A 44 -3.80 -20.10 12.04
C LYS A 44 -3.12 -19.09 12.99
N TYR A 45 -3.15 -17.81 12.67
CA TYR A 45 -2.45 -16.76 13.42
C TYR A 45 -3.40 -15.78 14.12
N TRP A 46 -4.63 -16.22 14.40
CA TRP A 46 -5.69 -15.39 14.98
C TRP A 46 -5.24 -14.65 16.24
N THR A 47 -4.62 -15.34 17.18
CA THR A 47 -4.16 -14.74 18.44
C THR A 47 -3.17 -13.61 18.20
N ALA A 48 -2.26 -13.76 17.24
CA ALA A 48 -1.27 -12.74 16.92
C ALA A 48 -1.91 -11.51 16.25
N ASP A 49 -2.79 -11.73 15.27
CA ASP A 49 -3.55 -10.64 14.62
C ASP A 49 -4.43 -9.90 15.65
N TYR A 50 -5.10 -10.65 16.53
CA TYR A 50 -5.90 -10.08 17.62
C TYR A 50 -5.03 -9.25 18.58
N SER A 51 -3.93 -9.79 19.09
CA SER A 51 -3.01 -9.07 19.98
C SER A 51 -2.51 -7.77 19.35
N PHE A 52 -2.10 -7.81 18.07
CA PHE A 52 -1.71 -6.60 17.35
C PHE A 52 -2.84 -5.60 17.25
N SER A 53 -4.03 -6.01 16.80
CA SER A 53 -5.17 -5.09 16.62
C SER A 53 -5.73 -4.52 17.93
N SER A 54 -5.52 -5.21 19.05
CA SER A 54 -5.98 -4.80 20.38
C SER A 54 -5.04 -3.80 21.08
N ASP A 55 -3.77 -3.73 20.66
CA ASP A 55 -2.79 -2.83 21.26
C ASP A 55 -2.85 -1.45 20.62
N ARG A 56 -3.05 -0.41 21.44
CA ARG A 56 -3.17 0.98 20.97
C ARG A 56 -1.87 1.53 20.37
N ASN A 57 -0.74 0.87 20.62
CA ASN A 57 0.56 1.21 20.03
C ASN A 57 0.82 0.47 18.72
N CYS A 58 -0.13 -0.34 18.23
CA CYS A 58 0.01 -1.12 17.02
C CYS A 58 -1.09 -0.75 16.03
N SER A 59 -0.70 -0.01 14.99
CA SER A 59 -1.56 0.28 13.84
C SER A 59 -0.97 -0.30 12.55
N TYR A 60 -1.84 -0.88 11.72
CA TYR A 60 -1.50 -1.23 10.34
C TYR A 60 -1.37 0.02 9.45
N MET A 61 -1.99 1.13 9.84
CA MET A 61 -1.88 2.39 9.11
C MET A 61 -0.48 2.97 9.27
N TYR A 62 0.15 3.28 8.15
CA TYR A 62 1.48 3.88 8.14
C TYR A 62 1.39 5.36 8.54
N GLY A 63 2.36 5.82 9.34
CA GLY A 63 2.43 7.24 9.77
C GLY A 63 1.45 7.63 10.88
N LEU A 64 0.55 6.75 11.31
CA LEU A 64 -0.28 7.01 12.49
C LEU A 64 0.52 6.72 13.77
N ALA A 65 0.53 7.70 14.67
CA ALA A 65 1.10 7.56 16.00
C ALA A 65 0.07 6.93 16.97
N PRO A 66 0.53 6.14 17.95
CA PRO A 66 1.86 5.55 18.07
C PRO A 66 1.91 4.20 17.33
N HIS A 67 2.92 4.00 16.46
CA HIS A 67 3.29 2.64 16.03
C HIS A 67 4.72 2.34 16.47
N ASN A 68 4.86 1.39 17.40
CA ASN A 68 6.17 0.92 17.84
C ASN A 68 6.63 -0.26 16.96
N VAL A 69 7.48 0.02 15.97
CA VAL A 69 7.95 -0.98 14.98
C VAL A 69 8.56 -2.21 15.65
N GLU A 70 9.44 -2.01 16.63
CA GLU A 70 10.18 -3.10 17.28
C GLU A 70 9.29 -3.95 18.20
N PHE A 71 8.15 -3.43 18.62
CA PHE A 71 7.17 -4.17 19.43
C PHE A 71 6.07 -4.81 18.56
N CYS A 72 5.49 -4.04 17.64
CA CYS A 72 4.29 -4.43 16.91
C CYS A 72 4.57 -5.36 15.73
N ASP A 73 5.57 -5.05 14.92
CA ASP A 73 5.80 -5.80 13.69
C ASP A 73 6.20 -7.27 13.95
N PRO A 74 7.01 -7.61 14.97
CA PRO A 74 7.26 -9.01 15.33
C PRO A 74 6.00 -9.81 15.67
N ILE A 75 4.96 -9.19 16.24
CA ILE A 75 3.70 -9.87 16.59
C ILE A 75 3.05 -10.47 15.33
N VAL A 76 2.98 -9.68 14.26
CA VAL A 76 2.29 -10.06 13.01
C VAL A 76 3.20 -10.67 11.96
N MET A 77 4.52 -10.74 12.20
CA MET A 77 5.49 -11.22 11.21
C MET A 77 5.14 -12.60 10.64
N ASN A 78 4.79 -13.58 11.49
CA ASN A 78 4.44 -14.93 11.03
C ASN A 78 3.13 -14.96 10.24
N TYR A 79 2.15 -14.15 10.64
CA TYR A 79 0.90 -13.97 9.92
C TYR A 79 1.14 -13.38 8.52
N MET A 80 1.93 -12.31 8.43
CA MET A 80 2.30 -11.68 7.17
C MET A 80 3.13 -12.62 6.28
N LYS A 81 4.08 -13.36 6.85
CA LYS A 81 4.87 -14.36 6.13
C LYS A 81 3.98 -15.44 5.52
N CYS A 82 2.93 -15.87 6.22
CA CYS A 82 1.92 -16.79 5.67
C CYS A 82 1.22 -16.18 4.45
N ILE A 83 0.74 -14.94 4.57
CA ILE A 83 0.04 -14.26 3.47
C ILE A 83 0.95 -14.08 2.25
N LEU A 84 2.19 -13.62 2.46
CA LEU A 84 3.18 -13.43 1.40
C LEU A 84 3.52 -14.75 0.70
N LYS A 85 3.67 -15.84 1.46
CA LYS A 85 3.90 -17.17 0.91
C LYS A 85 2.73 -17.63 0.04
N THR A 86 1.50 -17.53 0.55
CA THR A 86 0.28 -17.90 -0.19
C THR A 86 0.09 -17.05 -1.45
N SER A 87 0.54 -15.80 -1.43
CA SER A 87 0.47 -14.87 -2.56
C SER A 87 1.60 -15.06 -3.60
N GLY A 88 2.58 -15.95 -3.35
CA GLY A 88 3.76 -16.07 -4.19
C GLY A 88 4.68 -14.84 -4.15
N LEU A 89 4.65 -14.07 -3.06
CA LEU A 89 5.43 -12.86 -2.83
C LEU A 89 6.59 -13.05 -1.85
N LEU A 90 6.89 -14.31 -1.51
CA LEU A 90 8.00 -14.68 -0.64
C LEU A 90 9.01 -15.48 -1.44
N LYS A 91 10.27 -15.06 -1.42
CA LYS A 91 11.39 -15.81 -2.00
C LYS A 91 11.70 -17.05 -1.18
N ALA A 92 12.51 -17.94 -1.75
CA ALA A 92 12.95 -19.17 -1.09
C ALA A 92 13.71 -18.92 0.23
N ASP A 93 14.45 -17.80 0.32
CA ASP A 93 15.16 -17.37 1.53
C ASP A 93 14.22 -16.75 2.60
N GLY A 94 12.93 -16.63 2.30
CA GLY A 94 11.94 -16.04 3.19
C GLY A 94 11.89 -14.51 3.16
N SER A 95 12.62 -13.85 2.26
CA SER A 95 12.53 -12.41 2.04
C SER A 95 11.39 -12.04 1.06
N PHE A 96 10.99 -10.77 1.06
CA PHE A 96 9.97 -10.27 0.14
C PHE A 96 10.45 -10.28 -1.31
N ASP A 97 9.59 -10.72 -2.23
CA ASP A 97 9.87 -10.73 -3.66
C ASP A 97 9.39 -9.43 -4.34
N ASP A 98 10.28 -8.44 -4.36
CA ASP A 98 10.07 -7.14 -5.01
C ASP A 98 9.69 -7.27 -6.49
N THR A 99 10.30 -8.22 -7.20
CA THR A 99 10.07 -8.44 -8.64
C THR A 99 8.70 -9.08 -8.85
N ALA A 100 8.35 -10.10 -8.06
CA ALA A 100 7.02 -10.68 -8.10
C ALA A 100 5.95 -9.64 -7.76
N PHE A 101 6.12 -8.85 -6.70
CA PHE A 101 5.17 -7.80 -6.34
C PHE A 101 4.91 -6.81 -7.48
N LYS A 102 5.97 -6.27 -8.10
CA LYS A 102 5.81 -5.34 -9.22
C LYS A 102 5.14 -5.99 -10.44
N LYS A 103 5.50 -7.24 -10.75
CA LYS A 103 5.04 -7.94 -11.95
C LYS A 103 3.64 -8.55 -11.81
N THR A 104 3.37 -9.27 -10.74
CA THR A 104 2.13 -10.06 -10.57
C THR A 104 1.07 -9.27 -9.82
N THR A 105 1.44 -8.61 -8.72
CA THR A 105 0.51 -7.85 -7.89
C THR A 105 0.15 -6.52 -8.54
N LEU A 106 1.15 -5.76 -8.98
CA LEU A 106 0.94 -4.44 -9.60
C LEU A 106 0.80 -4.50 -11.13
N GLN A 107 1.00 -5.66 -11.75
CA GLN A 107 0.91 -5.84 -13.21
C GLN A 107 1.77 -4.85 -13.99
N ASN A 108 2.93 -4.44 -13.44
CA ASN A 108 3.82 -3.40 -13.95
C ASN A 108 3.18 -2.01 -14.14
N LYS A 109 1.96 -1.77 -13.63
CA LYS A 109 1.21 -0.51 -13.80
C LYS A 109 1.86 0.69 -13.09
N CYS A 110 2.85 0.44 -12.23
CA CYS A 110 3.57 1.46 -11.46
C CYS A 110 4.97 1.79 -12.01
N THR A 111 5.42 1.15 -13.09
CA THR A 111 6.82 1.21 -13.55
C THR A 111 7.28 2.62 -13.91
N SER A 112 6.39 3.44 -14.50
CA SER A 112 6.66 4.82 -14.90
C SER A 112 6.11 5.86 -13.93
N ASP A 113 5.56 5.45 -12.78
CA ASP A 113 4.94 6.37 -11.83
C ASP A 113 6.01 6.95 -10.88
N THR A 114 6.27 8.25 -11.00
CA THR A 114 7.31 8.93 -10.21
C THR A 114 7.03 8.92 -8.70
N LYS A 115 5.75 8.97 -8.30
CA LYS A 115 5.39 8.90 -6.88
C LYS A 115 5.71 7.51 -6.34
N PHE A 116 5.38 6.47 -7.09
CA PHE A 116 5.75 5.10 -6.75
C PHE A 116 7.27 4.92 -6.64
N SER A 117 8.02 5.32 -7.67
CA SER A 117 9.48 5.11 -7.69
C SER A 117 10.18 5.83 -6.53
N THR A 118 9.70 7.02 -6.17
CA THR A 118 10.22 7.82 -5.05
C THR A 118 9.87 7.19 -3.70
N ALA A 119 8.66 6.63 -3.56
CA ALA A 119 8.15 6.06 -2.32
C ALA A 119 8.64 4.64 -2.03
N TYR A 120 8.96 3.87 -3.09
CA TYR A 120 9.10 2.41 -2.98
C TYR A 120 10.17 1.98 -1.99
N GLN A 121 11.41 2.45 -2.20
CA GLN A 121 12.53 2.02 -1.37
C GLN A 121 12.38 2.45 0.10
N PRO A 122 12.05 3.72 0.42
CA PRO A 122 11.81 4.11 1.81
C PRO A 122 10.70 3.32 2.51
N CYS A 123 9.58 3.08 1.82
CA CYS A 123 8.48 2.29 2.39
C CYS A 123 8.86 0.84 2.62
N ARG A 124 9.58 0.25 1.67
CA ARG A 124 10.05 -1.13 1.77
C ARG A 124 10.99 -1.28 2.96
N ASP A 125 12.00 -0.42 3.06
CA ASP A 125 13.04 -0.55 4.09
C ASP A 125 12.47 -0.34 5.50
N SER A 126 11.44 0.51 5.65
CA SER A 126 10.81 0.77 6.94
C SER A 126 9.81 -0.30 7.39
N THR A 127 9.31 -1.16 6.49
CA THR A 127 8.20 -2.09 6.80
C THR A 127 8.55 -3.56 6.55
N MET A 128 9.44 -3.84 5.59
CA MET A 128 9.73 -5.21 5.17
C MET A 128 10.84 -5.88 5.97
N LYS A 129 11.51 -5.16 6.90
CA LYS A 129 12.39 -5.77 7.92
C LYS A 129 11.70 -6.91 8.67
N TYR A 130 10.42 -6.72 9.00
CA TYR A 130 9.56 -7.68 9.67
C TYR A 130 8.44 -8.20 8.75
N LEU A 131 8.59 -8.02 7.44
CA LEU A 131 7.63 -8.40 6.42
C LEU A 131 6.21 -7.82 6.65
N ASN A 132 6.08 -6.64 7.27
CA ASN A 132 4.76 -6.04 7.52
C ASN A 132 4.17 -5.44 6.22
N TYR A 133 3.66 -6.33 5.38
CA TYR A 133 3.15 -6.00 4.05
C TYR A 133 1.94 -5.05 4.09
N LEU A 134 1.08 -5.13 5.11
CA LEU A 134 0.00 -4.16 5.26
C LEU A 134 0.54 -2.74 5.42
N ARG A 135 1.49 -2.54 6.34
CA ARG A 135 2.14 -1.23 6.51
C ARG A 135 2.89 -0.80 5.26
N PHE A 136 3.51 -1.73 4.53
CA PHE A 136 4.17 -1.43 3.25
C PHE A 136 3.20 -0.82 2.24
N VAL A 137 2.04 -1.46 2.03
CA VAL A 137 1.02 -0.98 1.08
C VAL A 137 0.44 0.36 1.54
N TYR A 138 0.16 0.54 2.83
CA TYR A 138 -0.31 1.83 3.36
C TYR A 138 0.73 2.94 3.20
N CYS A 139 2.01 2.63 3.41
CA CYS A 139 3.10 3.59 3.18
C CYS A 139 3.12 4.05 1.73
N LEU A 140 2.99 3.12 0.77
CA LEU A 140 2.93 3.46 -0.65
C LEU A 140 1.68 4.31 -0.95
N HIS A 141 0.51 3.90 -0.47
CA HIS A 141 -0.77 4.60 -0.65
C HIS A 141 -0.70 6.05 -0.18
N GLY A 142 -0.20 6.29 1.03
CA GLY A 142 -0.07 7.63 1.60
C GLY A 142 0.89 8.57 0.86
N LYS A 143 1.64 8.09 -0.16
CA LYS A 143 2.44 8.95 -1.05
C LYS A 143 1.70 9.38 -2.32
N PHE A 144 0.55 8.78 -2.60
CA PHE A 144 -0.31 9.19 -3.72
C PHE A 144 -1.26 10.31 -3.33
N GLU A 145 -1.67 10.37 -2.06
CA GLU A 145 -2.50 11.43 -1.51
C GLU A 145 -1.70 12.74 -1.41
N PRO A 146 -2.25 13.88 -1.87
CA PRO A 146 -1.64 15.17 -1.60
C PRO A 146 -1.63 15.42 -0.09
N ILE A 147 -0.51 15.93 0.43
CA ILE A 147 -0.45 16.50 1.78
C ILE A 147 -1.37 17.72 1.76
N THR A 148 -2.59 17.56 2.26
CA THR A 148 -3.53 18.67 2.52
C THR A 148 -3.25 19.27 3.88
#